data_AF-A0A7C5BZV8-F1
#
_entry.id   AF-A0A7C5BZV8-F1
#
_cell.length_a   1.000
_cell.length_b   1.000
_cell.length_c   1.000
_cell.angle_alpha   90.00
_cell.angle_beta   90.00
_cell.angle_gamma   90.00
#
_symmetry.space_group_name_H-M   'P 1'
#
loop_
_entity.id
_entity.type
_entity.pdbx_description
1 polymer ?
#
loop_
_entity_poly.entity_id
_entity_poly.type
_entity_poly.pdbx_seq_one_letter_code
_entity_poly.pdbx_strand_id
1 'polypeptide(L)'
;MKKKKIKEKKVKIGQMHLPLKLATEIQTIVNHYFFTKGLKMRDIKEKSKKREIIYSRYVRSAKQLLELAGSLKKALWAIDRIAEWAKSRKLDYTIETVLKRWLELDRLKPKEIVKKPYFKGNPMVWSETKKKWYVIDQYGNWLEFAGKESEIEWKRIE
;
A
#
# COMPACT_ATOMS: atom_id res chain seq x y z
N MET A 1 -40.30 27.42 -19.07
CA MET A 1 -39.43 27.48 -17.86
C MET A 1 -37.96 27.57 -18.27
N LYS A 2 -37.30 28.71 -18.07
CA LYS A 2 -35.85 28.85 -18.36
C LYS A 2 -35.06 28.12 -17.25
N LYS A 3 -34.48 26.95 -17.56
CA LYS A 3 -33.51 26.30 -16.66
C LYS A 3 -32.33 27.27 -16.44
N LYS A 4 -32.26 27.91 -15.27
CA LYS A 4 -31.09 28.69 -14.85
C LYS A 4 -29.88 27.74 -14.89
N LYS A 5 -28.96 27.94 -15.85
CA LYS A 5 -27.65 27.28 -15.85
C LYS A 5 -26.94 27.68 -14.56
N ILE A 6 -26.88 26.76 -13.59
CA ILE A 6 -26.05 26.91 -12.40
C ILE A 6 -24.61 26.99 -12.92
N LYS A 7 -23.99 28.17 -12.85
CA LYS A 7 -22.58 28.33 -13.20
C LYS A 7 -21.77 27.49 -12.21
N GLU A 8 -21.11 26.45 -12.69
CA GLU A 8 -20.21 25.65 -11.86
C GLU A 8 -19.08 26.53 -11.32
N LYS A 9 -18.98 26.61 -10.00
CA LYS A 9 -17.91 27.35 -9.32
C LYS A 9 -16.57 26.67 -9.64
N LYS A 10 -15.65 27.39 -10.26
CA LYS A 10 -14.28 26.92 -10.52
C LYS A 10 -13.38 27.29 -9.35
N VAL A 11 -12.49 26.39 -8.97
CA VAL A 11 -11.52 26.58 -7.88
C VAL A 11 -10.12 26.29 -8.41
N LYS A 12 -9.15 27.07 -7.94
CA LYS A 12 -7.74 26.86 -8.23
C LYS A 12 -7.16 25.80 -7.29
N ILE A 13 -6.62 24.72 -7.85
CA ILE A 13 -5.83 23.71 -7.12
C ILE A 13 -4.47 23.59 -7.80
N GLY A 14 -3.41 23.90 -7.04
CA GLY A 14 -2.07 23.99 -7.61
C GLY A 14 -2.03 24.99 -8.76
N GLN A 15 -1.70 24.51 -9.95
CA GLN A 15 -1.66 25.31 -11.19
C GLN A 15 -2.96 25.23 -12.02
N MET A 16 -3.93 24.38 -11.65
CA MET A 16 -5.13 24.12 -12.46
C MET A 16 -6.36 24.87 -11.93
N HIS A 17 -7.29 25.20 -12.83
CA HIS A 17 -8.62 25.71 -12.51
C HIS A 17 -9.68 24.66 -12.89
N LEU A 18 -10.29 24.03 -11.89
CA LEU A 18 -11.19 22.90 -12.07
C LEU A 18 -12.56 23.19 -11.45
N PRO A 19 -13.63 22.51 -11.90
CA PRO A 19 -14.93 22.56 -11.21
C PRO A 19 -14.79 22.16 -9.74
N LEU A 20 -15.53 22.80 -8.85
CA LEU A 20 -15.47 22.57 -7.39
C LEU A 20 -15.56 21.08 -7.03
N LYS A 21 -16.44 20.33 -7.69
CA LYS A 21 -16.61 18.89 -7.43
C LYS A 21 -15.34 18.09 -7.73
N LEU A 22 -14.80 18.24 -8.94
CA LEU A 22 -13.59 17.56 -9.38
C LEU A 22 -12.37 17.97 -8.52
N ALA A 23 -12.30 19.25 -8.18
CA ALA A 23 -11.28 19.80 -7.30
C ALA A 23 -11.31 19.10 -5.92
N THR A 24 -12.48 18.95 -5.32
CA THR A 24 -12.67 18.23 -4.05
C THR A 24 -12.30 16.75 -4.17
N GLU A 25 -12.71 16.07 -5.24
CA GLU A 25 -12.37 14.65 -5.46
C GLU A 25 -10.86 14.44 -5.57
N ILE A 26 -10.16 15.30 -6.32
CA ILE A 26 -8.69 15.28 -6.41
C ILE A 26 -8.06 15.52 -5.03
N GLN A 27 -8.60 16.46 -4.24
CA GLN A 27 -8.08 16.68 -2.89
C GLN A 27 -8.24 15.46 -2.00
N THR A 28 -9.39 14.81 -2.06
CA THR A 28 -9.67 13.58 -1.31
C THR A 28 -8.66 12.48 -1.65
N ILE A 29 -8.34 12.30 -2.94
CA ILE A 29 -7.34 11.31 -3.38
C ILE A 29 -5.94 11.62 -2.82
N VAL A 30 -5.50 12.88 -2.91
CA VAL A 30 -4.18 13.27 -2.40
C VAL A 30 -4.11 13.13 -0.88
N ASN A 31 -5.16 13.54 -0.17
CA ASN A 31 -5.24 13.38 1.28
C ASN A 31 -5.22 11.90 1.69
N HIS A 32 -5.95 11.05 0.96
CA HIS A 32 -5.96 9.61 1.19
C HIS A 32 -4.58 8.98 0.96
N TYR A 33 -3.89 9.38 -0.11
CA TYR A 33 -2.50 8.97 -0.35
C TYR A 33 -1.60 9.28 0.84
N PHE A 34 -1.62 10.51 1.36
CA PHE A 34 -0.83 10.87 2.55
C PHE A 34 -1.30 10.17 3.82
N PHE A 35 -2.59 9.90 3.95
CA PHE A 35 -3.12 9.09 5.03
C PHE A 35 -2.57 7.67 5.01
N THR A 36 -2.48 7.03 3.83
CA THR A 36 -1.85 5.71 3.71
C THR A 36 -0.35 5.72 4.07
N LYS A 37 0.32 6.88 3.95
CA LYS A 37 1.70 7.12 4.43
C LYS A 37 1.81 7.43 5.92
N GLY A 38 0.69 7.44 6.65
CA GLY A 38 0.66 7.67 8.10
C GLY A 38 0.52 9.13 8.52
N LEU A 39 0.25 10.06 7.60
CA LEU A 39 0.05 11.48 7.94
C LEU A 39 -1.43 11.75 8.20
N LYS A 40 -1.75 12.43 9.31
CA LYS A 40 -3.12 12.91 9.57
C LYS A 40 -3.36 14.24 8.86
N MET A 41 -4.63 14.61 8.71
CA MET A 41 -5.03 15.86 8.04
C MET A 41 -4.39 17.11 8.66
N ARG A 42 -4.19 17.13 9.99
CA ARG A 42 -3.52 18.22 10.71
C ARG A 42 -2.05 18.33 10.29
N ASP A 43 -1.36 17.19 10.27
CA ASP A 43 0.05 17.10 9.88
C ASP A 43 0.25 17.52 8.43
N ILE A 44 -0.64 17.10 7.51
CA ILE A 44 -0.57 17.49 6.09
C ILE A 44 -0.65 19.02 5.95
N LYS A 45 -1.56 19.68 6.68
CA LYS A 45 -1.71 21.14 6.65
C LYS A 45 -0.48 21.84 7.21
N GLU A 46 0.06 21.36 8.32
CA GLU A 46 1.23 21.95 8.96
C GLU A 46 2.48 21.79 8.11
N LYS A 47 2.75 20.58 7.60
CA LYS A 47 3.87 20.29 6.71
C LYS A 47 3.77 21.01 5.37
N SER A 48 2.56 21.21 4.85
CA SER A 48 2.33 22.01 3.64
C SER A 48 2.66 23.50 3.87
N LYS A 49 2.28 24.06 5.04
CA LYS A 49 2.68 25.43 5.43
C LYS A 49 4.20 25.57 5.57
N LYS A 50 4.86 24.56 6.15
CA LYS A 50 6.32 24.48 6.26
C LYS A 50 7.04 24.17 4.93
N ARG A 51 6.29 23.97 3.84
CA ARG A 51 6.77 23.58 2.49
C ARG A 51 7.49 22.22 2.44
N GLU A 52 7.38 21.41 3.48
CA GLU A 52 7.88 20.03 3.50
C GLU A 52 7.08 19.12 2.56
N ILE A 53 5.79 19.42 2.38
CA ILE A 53 4.92 18.73 1.42
C ILE A 53 4.50 19.70 0.33
N ILE A 54 4.99 19.47 -0.88
CA ILE A 54 4.56 20.21 -2.07
C ILE A 54 3.30 19.54 -2.62
N TYR A 55 2.15 19.94 -2.08
CA TYR A 55 0.83 19.38 -2.43
C TYR A 55 0.55 19.41 -3.94
N SER A 56 0.93 20.50 -4.62
CA SER A 56 0.73 20.69 -6.05
C SER A 56 1.38 19.63 -6.93
N ARG A 57 2.46 18.97 -6.45
CA ARG A 57 3.15 17.89 -7.18
C ARG A 57 2.23 16.69 -7.43
N TYR A 58 1.34 16.41 -6.49
CA TYR A 58 0.48 15.22 -6.52
C TYR A 58 -0.87 15.45 -7.21
N VAL A 59 -1.25 16.71 -7.42
CA VAL A 59 -2.53 17.10 -8.02
C VAL A 59 -2.69 16.53 -9.43
N ARG A 60 -1.63 16.58 -10.25
CA ARG A 60 -1.67 16.09 -11.64
C ARG A 60 -1.90 14.59 -11.68
N SER A 61 -1.12 13.83 -10.93
CA SER A 61 -1.19 12.37 -10.89
C SER A 61 -2.52 11.90 -10.27
N ALA A 62 -3.02 12.61 -9.25
CA ALA A 62 -4.33 12.33 -8.66
C ALA A 62 -5.49 12.57 -9.64
N LYS A 63 -5.40 13.62 -10.46
CA LYS A 63 -6.38 13.87 -11.53
C LYS A 63 -6.37 12.73 -12.55
N GLN A 64 -5.18 12.33 -13.03
CA GLN A 64 -5.04 11.22 -13.97
C GLN A 64 -5.58 9.91 -13.37
N LEU A 65 -5.35 9.67 -12.09
CA LEU A 65 -5.87 8.49 -11.40
C LEU A 65 -7.39 8.49 -11.35
N LEU A 66 -8.00 9.65 -11.05
CA LEU A 66 -9.45 9.79 -11.04
C LEU A 66 -10.07 9.55 -12.43
N GLU A 67 -9.45 10.11 -13.47
CA GLU A 67 -9.85 9.91 -14.87
C GLU A 67 -9.75 8.43 -15.27
N LEU A 68 -8.63 7.77 -14.94
CA LEU A 68 -8.41 6.35 -15.22
C LEU A 68 -9.36 5.43 -14.43
N ALA A 69 -9.62 5.76 -13.16
CA ALA A 69 -10.50 4.98 -12.29
C ALA A 69 -11.98 5.13 -12.64
N GLY A 70 -12.36 6.26 -13.25
CA GLY A 70 -13.74 6.64 -13.55
C GLY A 70 -14.61 6.89 -12.30
N SER A 71 -14.08 6.72 -11.10
CA SER A 71 -14.79 6.99 -9.84
C SER A 71 -13.82 7.19 -8.68
N LEU A 72 -14.20 8.05 -7.73
CA LEU A 72 -13.42 8.29 -6.51
C LEU A 72 -13.18 7.00 -5.72
N LYS A 73 -14.21 6.15 -5.56
CA LYS A 73 -14.12 4.91 -4.79
C LYS A 73 -13.05 3.96 -5.35
N LYS A 74 -12.99 3.79 -6.68
CA LYS A 74 -11.97 2.95 -7.33
C LYS A 74 -10.57 3.54 -7.20
N ALA A 75 -10.42 4.86 -7.29
CA ALA A 75 -9.14 5.52 -7.10
C ALA A 75 -8.58 5.32 -5.68
N LEU A 76 -9.43 5.46 -4.65
CA LEU A 76 -9.04 5.22 -3.25
C LEU A 76 -8.66 3.75 -3.03
N TRP A 77 -9.47 2.82 -3.54
CA TRP A 77 -9.18 1.39 -3.45
C TRP A 77 -7.85 1.01 -4.11
N ALA A 78 -7.53 1.58 -5.27
CA ALA A 78 -6.27 1.34 -5.96
C ALA A 78 -5.06 1.83 -5.14
N ILE A 79 -5.20 2.97 -4.47
CA ILE A 79 -4.18 3.49 -3.54
C ILE A 79 -3.99 2.54 -2.36
N ASP A 80 -5.07 2.04 -1.77
CA ASP A 80 -5.00 1.11 -0.64
C ASP A 80 -4.28 -0.18 -1.00
N ARG A 81 -4.60 -0.77 -2.17
CA ARG A 81 -3.94 -1.99 -2.66
C ARG A 81 -2.44 -1.81 -2.83
N ILE A 82 -2.04 -0.69 -3.45
CA ILE A 82 -0.62 -0.38 -3.64
C ILE A 82 0.06 -0.09 -2.30
N ALA A 83 -0.62 0.60 -1.38
CA ALA A 83 -0.10 0.90 -0.06
C ALA A 83 0.18 -0.37 0.74
N GLU A 84 -0.75 -1.33 0.78
CA GLU A 84 -0.57 -2.63 1.43
C GLU A 84 0.58 -3.42 0.80
N TRP A 85 0.60 -3.50 -0.53
CA TRP A 85 1.64 -4.19 -1.29
C TRP A 85 3.03 -3.59 -1.02
N ALA A 86 3.15 -2.27 -1.05
CA ALA A 86 4.41 -1.56 -0.84
C ALA A 86 4.89 -1.65 0.62
N LYS A 87 3.98 -1.48 1.59
CA LYS A 87 4.28 -1.64 3.03
C LYS A 87 4.82 -3.04 3.34
N SER A 88 4.19 -4.08 2.78
CA SER A 88 4.65 -5.47 2.98
C SER A 88 6.06 -5.75 2.42
N ARG A 89 6.55 -4.90 1.52
CA ARG A 89 7.86 -5.02 0.86
C ARG A 89 8.84 -3.93 1.29
N LYS A 90 8.49 -3.09 2.27
CA LYS A 90 9.28 -1.92 2.70
C LYS A 90 9.68 -1.01 1.51
N LEU A 91 8.81 -0.89 0.50
CA LEU A 91 9.03 -0.04 -0.68
C LEU A 91 8.36 1.31 -0.54
N ASP A 92 8.99 2.35 -1.08
CA ASP A 92 8.30 3.62 -1.29
C ASP A 92 7.37 3.54 -2.52
N TYR A 93 6.33 4.37 -2.51
CA TYR A 93 5.33 4.42 -3.57
C TYR A 93 4.74 5.82 -3.67
N THR A 94 4.37 6.22 -4.88
CA THR A 94 3.67 7.48 -5.14
C THR A 94 2.34 7.21 -5.85
N ILE A 95 1.53 8.25 -6.06
CA ILE A 95 0.32 8.13 -6.88
C ILE A 95 0.66 7.66 -8.31
N GLU A 96 1.85 7.98 -8.82
CA GLU A 96 2.33 7.49 -10.13
C GLU A 96 2.61 5.99 -10.11
N THR A 97 3.05 5.43 -8.98
CA THR A 97 3.19 3.98 -8.83
C THR A 97 1.84 3.28 -9.01
N VAL A 98 0.76 3.88 -8.51
CA VAL A 98 -0.61 3.36 -8.70
C VAL A 98 -1.00 3.39 -10.18
N LEU A 99 -0.70 4.47 -10.88
CA LEU A 99 -0.96 4.59 -12.32
C LEU A 99 -0.18 3.54 -13.12
N LYS A 100 1.12 3.39 -12.85
CA LYS A 100 1.98 2.43 -13.58
C LYS A 100 1.56 0.98 -13.35
N ARG A 101 1.01 0.66 -12.18
CA ARG A 101 0.58 -0.69 -11.81
C ARG A 101 -0.93 -0.91 -11.96
N TRP A 102 -1.63 -0.03 -12.65
CA TRP A 102 -3.10 -0.07 -12.73
C TRP A 102 -3.63 -1.41 -13.23
N LEU A 103 -3.03 -1.97 -14.28
CA LEU A 103 -3.42 -3.28 -14.85
C LEU A 103 -3.04 -4.46 -13.96
N GLU A 104 -2.17 -4.26 -12.97
CA GLU A 104 -1.67 -5.30 -12.07
C GLU A 104 -2.42 -5.33 -10.74
N LEU A 105 -3.31 -4.36 -10.46
CA LEU A 105 -3.90 -4.15 -9.13
C LEU A 105 -4.53 -5.42 -8.53
N ASP A 106 -5.23 -6.21 -9.35
CA ASP A 106 -5.88 -7.45 -8.91
C ASP A 106 -4.89 -8.59 -8.58
N ARG A 107 -3.68 -8.52 -9.13
CA ARG A 107 -2.61 -9.50 -8.92
C ARG A 107 -1.69 -9.12 -7.77
N LEU A 108 -1.75 -7.88 -7.29
CA LEU A 108 -0.92 -7.41 -6.19
C LEU A 108 -1.37 -8.03 -4.88
N LYS A 109 -0.60 -9.02 -4.42
CA LYS A 109 -0.72 -9.58 -3.08
C LYS A 109 0.35 -9.00 -2.15
N PRO A 110 0.00 -8.66 -0.89
CA PRO A 110 1.01 -8.42 0.14
C PRO A 110 2.02 -9.56 0.16
N LYS A 111 3.29 -9.25 0.46
CA LYS A 111 4.33 -10.27 0.61
C LYS A 111 3.86 -11.23 1.69
N GLU A 112 3.73 -12.50 1.36
CA GLU A 112 3.38 -13.51 2.35
C GLU A 112 4.46 -13.54 3.43
N ILE A 113 4.03 -13.46 4.69
CA ILE A 113 4.93 -13.56 5.83
C ILE A 113 5.30 -15.03 5.96
N VAL A 114 6.33 -15.45 5.21
CA VAL A 114 6.88 -16.79 5.32
C VAL A 114 7.58 -16.87 6.68
N LYS A 115 6.91 -17.53 7.64
CA LYS A 115 7.54 -17.90 8.90
C LYS A 115 8.37 -19.15 8.64
N LYS A 116 9.67 -19.09 8.90
CA LYS A 116 10.50 -20.30 8.87
C LYS A 116 10.47 -20.94 10.26
N PRO A 117 10.23 -22.25 10.35
CA PRO A 117 10.26 -22.97 11.62
C PRO A 117 11.71 -23.19 12.04
N TYR A 118 11.97 -23.02 13.32
CA TYR A 118 13.24 -23.28 13.99
C TYR A 118 13.02 -24.10 15.24
N PHE A 119 14.02 -24.87 15.65
CA PHE A 119 14.05 -25.55 16.94
C PHE A 119 15.40 -25.31 17.59
N LYS A 120 15.41 -24.75 18.80
CA LYS A 120 16.63 -24.39 19.54
C LYS A 120 17.65 -23.60 18.70
N GLY A 121 17.16 -22.68 17.87
CA GLY A 121 17.99 -21.88 16.97
C GLY A 121 18.37 -22.53 15.63
N ASN A 122 18.11 -23.82 15.43
CA ASN A 122 18.41 -24.55 14.20
C ASN A 122 17.21 -24.53 13.22
N PRO A 123 17.43 -24.36 11.91
CA PRO A 123 16.34 -24.31 10.93
C PRO A 123 15.66 -25.68 10.77
N MET A 124 14.34 -25.65 10.59
CA MET A 124 13.54 -26.85 10.37
C MET A 124 12.95 -26.90 8.97
N VAL A 125 12.76 -28.12 8.46
CA VAL A 125 12.16 -28.40 7.14
C VAL A 125 11.09 -29.47 7.30
N TRP A 126 9.91 -29.21 6.73
CA TRP A 126 8.85 -30.21 6.63
C TRP A 126 9.09 -31.09 5.40
N SER A 127 9.08 -32.41 5.58
CA SER A 127 9.09 -33.35 4.46
C SER A 127 7.66 -33.78 4.16
N GLU A 128 7.12 -33.38 3.00
CA GLU A 128 5.78 -33.81 2.57
C GLU A 128 5.71 -35.33 2.35
N THR A 129 6.78 -35.93 1.82
CA THR A 129 6.85 -37.37 1.54
C THR A 129 6.80 -38.21 2.81
N LYS A 130 7.49 -37.76 3.87
CA LYS A 130 7.57 -38.48 5.15
C LYS A 130 6.58 -37.97 6.19
N LYS A 131 5.87 -36.87 5.91
CA LYS A 131 4.97 -36.15 6.83
C LYS A 131 5.60 -35.88 8.20
N LYS A 132 6.87 -35.46 8.20
CA LYS A 132 7.70 -35.26 9.39
C LYS A 132 8.55 -34.01 9.28
N TRP A 133 8.86 -33.42 10.44
CA TRP A 133 9.79 -32.30 10.58
C TRP A 133 11.23 -32.81 10.73
N TYR A 134 12.17 -32.12 10.08
CA TYR A 134 13.60 -32.34 10.22
C TYR A 134 14.27 -31.06 10.69
N VAL A 135 15.16 -31.17 11.67
CA VAL A 135 16.03 -30.08 12.14
C VAL A 135 17.37 -30.24 11.46
N ILE A 136 17.88 -29.18 10.84
CA ILE A 136 19.23 -29.16 10.27
C ILE A 136 20.16 -28.61 11.35
N ASP A 137 21.08 -29.44 11.84
CA ASP A 137 22.06 -29.00 12.84
C ASP A 137 23.12 -28.06 12.23
N GLN A 138 23.98 -27.50 13.08
CA GLN A 138 25.09 -26.63 12.67
C GLN A 138 26.13 -27.31 11.75
N TYR A 139 26.12 -28.64 11.68
CA TYR A 139 27.02 -29.45 10.85
C TYR A 139 26.35 -29.89 9.54
N GLY A 140 25.09 -29.52 9.31
CA GLY A 140 24.31 -29.87 8.11
C GLY A 140 23.61 -31.23 8.17
N ASN A 141 23.59 -31.91 9.33
CA ASN A 141 22.89 -33.18 9.49
C ASN A 141 21.38 -32.97 9.63
N TRP A 142 20.62 -33.88 9.06
CA TRP A 142 19.16 -33.88 9.13
C TRP A 142 18.71 -34.78 10.27
N LEU A 143 18.26 -34.18 11.37
CA LEU A 143 17.76 -34.88 12.54
C LEU A 143 16.24 -34.86 12.54
N GLU A 144 15.59 -36.02 12.70
CA GLU A 144 14.14 -36.09 12.80
C GLU A 144 13.65 -35.39 14.08
N PHE A 145 12.68 -34.50 13.95
CA PHE A 145 12.09 -33.80 15.08
C PHE A 145 11.06 -34.69 15.78
N ALA A 146 11.32 -35.05 17.03
CA ALA A 146 10.45 -35.87 17.87
C ALA A 146 9.74 -35.09 19.01
N GLY A 147 9.81 -33.75 18.98
CA GLY A 147 9.24 -32.88 20.01
C GLY A 147 7.78 -32.49 19.75
N LYS A 148 7.21 -31.67 20.62
CA LYS A 148 5.86 -31.11 20.43
C LYS A 148 5.91 -29.92 19.47
N GLU A 149 4.84 -29.72 18.71
CA GLU A 149 4.72 -28.61 17.76
C GLU A 149 4.81 -27.23 18.44
N SER A 150 4.45 -27.15 19.74
CA SER A 150 4.60 -25.96 20.58
C SER A 150 6.06 -25.54 20.82
N GLU A 151 7.03 -26.43 20.59
CA GLU A 151 8.46 -26.15 20.74
C GLU A 151 9.07 -25.55 19.46
N ILE A 152 8.30 -25.47 18.37
CA ILE A 152 8.74 -24.89 17.11
C ILE A 152 8.68 -23.36 17.21
N GLU A 153 9.84 -22.74 17.09
CA GLU A 153 10.01 -21.30 17.02
C GLU A 153 9.79 -20.81 15.60
N TRP A 154 8.70 -20.08 15.37
CA TRP A 154 8.39 -19.52 14.06
C TRP A 154 9.03 -18.14 13.91
N LYS A 155 10.20 -18.06 13.27
CA LYS A 155 10.89 -16.78 13.02
C LYS A 155 10.38 -16.15 11.73
N ARG A 156 10.06 -14.85 11.77
CA ARG A 156 9.75 -14.07 10.57
C ARG A 156 11.05 -13.77 9.83
N ILE A 157 11.07 -13.98 8.52
CA ILE A 157 12.11 -13.42 7.67
C ILE A 157 11.70 -11.97 7.40
N GLU A 158 12.49 -11.01 7.87
CA GLU A 158 12.30 -9.60 7.52
C GLU A 158 12.67 -9.26 6.08
#